data_AF-A0A024FHL6-F1
#
_entry.id   AF-A0A024FHL6-F1
#
_cell.length_a   1.000
_cell.length_b   1.000
_cell.length_c   1.000
_cell.angle_alpha   90.00
_cell.angle_beta   90.00
_cell.angle_gamma   90.00
#
_symmetry.space_group_name_H-M   'P 1'
#
loop_
_entity.id
_entity.type
_entity.pdbx_description
1 polymer ?
#
loop_
_entity_poly.entity_id
_entity_poly.type
_entity_poly.pdbx_seq_one_letter_code
_entity_poly.pdbx_strand_id
1 'polypeptide(L)'
;MELLLNQELEFVPEPTEVSYSSNNGILNSNYKSVVKQNFSKSTTKSVFGIRQRLKSSQFNMVNHTAVILKLSAFAIVLVALF
;
A
#
# COMPACT_ATOMS: atom_id res chain seq x y z
N MET A 1 -70.85 -16.69 -2.04
CA MET A 1 -69.52 -16.32 -2.57
C MET A 1 -68.49 -17.00 -1.71
N GLU A 2 -68.22 -18.26 -2.03
CA GLU A 2 -67.04 -18.98 -1.56
C GLU A 2 -65.76 -18.35 -2.12
N LEU A 3 -64.78 -18.11 -1.24
CA LEU A 3 -63.39 -17.84 -1.63
C LEU A 3 -62.54 -19.00 -1.10
N LEU A 4 -62.43 -20.04 -1.93
CA LEU A 4 -61.38 -21.03 -1.84
C LEU A 4 -60.06 -20.36 -2.21
N LEU A 5 -59.15 -20.22 -1.25
CA LEU A 5 -57.75 -19.90 -1.53
C LEU A 5 -56.89 -21.04 -0.99
N ASN A 6 -56.82 -22.08 -1.80
CA ASN A 6 -55.76 -23.07 -1.74
C ASN A 6 -54.52 -22.41 -2.36
N GLN A 7 -53.52 -22.07 -1.56
CA GLN A 7 -52.16 -21.90 -2.09
C GLN A 7 -51.16 -22.41 -1.07
N GLU A 8 -50.59 -23.56 -1.42
CA GLU A 8 -49.38 -24.16 -0.88
C GLU A 8 -48.27 -23.15 -0.56
N LEU A 9 -47.67 -23.37 0.61
CA LEU A 9 -46.21 -23.52 0.79
C LEU A 9 -45.33 -22.29 0.52
N GLU A 10 -45.04 -21.52 1.57
CA GLU A 10 -43.70 -20.94 1.71
C GLU A 10 -42.98 -21.65 2.87
N PHE A 11 -42.17 -22.62 2.47
CA PHE A 11 -41.14 -23.26 3.28
C PHE A 11 -40.20 -22.17 3.81
N VAL A 12 -40.18 -21.97 5.14
CA VAL A 12 -39.17 -21.14 5.79
C VAL A 12 -37.85 -21.91 5.70
N PRO A 13 -36.84 -21.43 4.96
CA PRO A 13 -35.56 -22.10 4.90
C PRO A 13 -34.88 -21.97 6.27
N GLU A 14 -34.39 -23.10 6.78
CA GLU A 14 -33.50 -23.16 7.95
C GLU A 14 -32.36 -22.14 7.76
N PRO A 15 -32.00 -21.34 8.78
CA PRO A 15 -31.02 -20.28 8.62
C PRO A 15 -29.72 -20.88 8.13
N THR A 16 -29.37 -20.61 6.87
CA THR A 16 -28.09 -20.95 6.29
C THR A 16 -27.02 -20.46 7.26
N GLU A 17 -26.24 -21.39 7.83
CA GLU A 17 -25.05 -21.11 8.62
C GLU A 17 -24.24 -20.06 7.85
N VAL A 18 -24.42 -18.79 8.23
CA VAL A 18 -23.72 -17.68 7.60
C VAL A 18 -22.31 -17.88 8.10
N SER A 19 -21.47 -18.55 7.30
CA SER A 19 -20.08 -18.76 7.62
C SER A 19 -19.56 -17.39 8.00
N TYR A 20 -19.33 -17.17 9.30
CA TYR A 20 -18.84 -15.92 9.82
C TYR A 20 -17.54 -15.73 9.07
N SER A 21 -17.59 -14.91 8.02
CA SER A 21 -16.43 -14.56 7.24
C SER A 21 -15.60 -13.89 8.29
N SER A 22 -14.61 -14.63 8.76
CA SER A 22 -13.84 -14.33 9.95
C SER A 22 -13.58 -12.84 9.94
N ASN A 23 -13.84 -12.18 11.06
CA ASN A 23 -13.68 -10.73 11.28
C ASN A 23 -12.19 -10.36 11.18
N ASN A 24 -11.55 -10.77 10.10
CA ASN A 24 -10.21 -10.52 9.67
C ASN A 24 -10.27 -9.07 9.25
N GLY A 25 -10.08 -8.19 10.23
CA GLY A 25 -10.09 -6.75 10.04
C GLY A 25 -9.33 -6.37 8.77
N ILE A 26 -9.68 -5.20 8.24
CA ILE A 26 -9.23 -4.70 6.93
C ILE A 26 -7.71 -4.87 6.73
N LEU A 27 -6.93 -4.82 7.81
CA LEU A 27 -5.48 -5.02 7.82
C LEU A 27 -5.08 -6.48 8.07
N ASN A 28 -5.50 -7.40 7.21
CA ASN A 28 -5.07 -8.80 7.25
C ASN A 28 -3.85 -9.07 6.33
N SER A 29 -3.31 -10.29 6.40
CA SER A 29 -2.14 -10.69 5.61
C SER A 29 -2.37 -10.62 4.09
N ASN A 30 -3.61 -10.85 3.63
CA ASN A 30 -4.01 -10.70 2.24
C ASN A 30 -4.00 -9.21 1.84
N TYR A 31 -4.56 -8.33 2.68
CA TYR A 31 -4.47 -6.88 2.44
C TYR A 31 -3.01 -6.41 2.33
N LYS A 32 -2.13 -6.89 3.22
CA LYS A 32 -0.69 -6.58 3.16
C LYS A 32 -0.04 -7.01 1.84
N SER A 33 -0.38 -8.19 1.32
CA SER A 33 0.20 -8.69 0.07
C SER A 33 -0.28 -7.86 -1.13
N VAL A 34 -1.57 -7.51 -1.17
CA VAL A 34 -2.16 -6.66 -2.21
C VAL A 34 -1.54 -5.27 -2.20
N VAL A 35 -1.40 -4.63 -1.04
CA VAL A 35 -0.77 -3.30 -0.94
C VAL A 35 0.69 -3.36 -1.40
N LYS A 36 1.45 -4.37 -0.98
CA LYS A 36 2.84 -4.54 -1.41
C LYS A 36 2.94 -4.74 -2.93
N GLN A 37 2.05 -5.54 -3.51
CA GLN A 37 2.01 -5.75 -4.95
C GLN A 37 1.70 -4.45 -5.71
N ASN A 38 0.72 -3.68 -5.25
CA ASN A 38 0.35 -2.39 -5.84
C ASN A 38 1.46 -1.34 -5.69
N PHE A 39 2.16 -1.35 -4.55
CA PHE A 39 3.30 -0.48 -4.30
C PHE A 39 4.46 -0.80 -5.25
N SER A 40 4.79 -2.08 -5.42
CA SER A 40 5.86 -2.52 -6.33
C SER A 40 5.51 -2.38 -7.81
N LYS A 41 4.24 -2.59 -8.18
CA LYS A 41 3.73 -2.45 -9.56
C LYS A 41 3.19 -1.05 -9.87
N SER A 42 3.46 -0.07 -9.01
CA SER A 42 2.92 1.28 -9.16
C SER A 42 3.29 1.86 -10.54
N THR A 43 2.28 2.25 -11.31
CA THR A 43 2.48 2.80 -12.65
C THR A 43 3.08 4.20 -12.55
N THR A 44 4.11 4.47 -13.34
CA THR A 44 4.79 5.78 -13.39
C THR A 44 3.90 6.94 -13.82
N LYS A 45 2.74 6.65 -14.43
CA LYS A 45 1.74 7.64 -14.86
C LYS A 45 0.66 7.92 -13.80
N SER A 46 0.61 7.16 -12.70
CA SER A 46 -0.33 7.41 -11.61
C SER A 46 0.13 8.56 -10.71
N VAL A 47 -0.82 9.34 -10.17
CA VAL A 47 -0.55 10.39 -9.18
C VAL A 47 0.24 9.84 -7.98
N PHE A 48 -0.11 8.63 -7.52
CA PHE A 48 0.62 7.96 -6.45
C PHE A 48 2.07 7.64 -6.87
N GLY A 49 2.26 7.09 -8.07
CA GLY A 49 3.59 6.75 -8.59
C GLY A 49 4.49 7.97 -8.79
N ILE A 50 3.93 9.09 -9.26
CA ILE A 50 4.65 10.37 -9.42
C ILE A 50 5.10 10.89 -8.05
N ARG A 51 4.18 10.94 -7.07
CA ARG A 51 4.49 11.39 -5.70
C ARG A 51 5.52 10.49 -5.01
N GLN A 52 5.38 9.18 -5.18
CA GLN A 52 6.28 8.16 -4.68
C GLN A 52 7.70 8.36 -5.24
N ARG A 53 7.82 8.58 -6.55
CA ARG A 53 9.10 8.79 -7.23
C ARG A 53 9.79 10.07 -6.77
N LEU A 54 9.05 11.17 -6.66
CA LEU A 54 9.58 12.44 -6.13
C LEU A 54 10.12 12.25 -4.71
N LYS A 55 9.36 11.58 -3.84
CA LYS A 55 9.78 11.28 -2.47
C LYS A 55 11.01 10.39 -2.43
N SER A 56 11.03 9.31 -3.20
CA SER A 56 12.18 8.40 -3.30
C SER A 56 13.43 9.12 -3.82
N SER A 57 13.26 9.99 -4.81
CA SER A 57 14.34 10.82 -5.36
C SER A 57 14.92 11.72 -4.28
N GLN A 58 14.11 12.40 -3.47
CA GLN A 58 14.61 13.24 -2.38
C GLN A 58 15.39 12.45 -1.31
N PHE A 59 14.94 11.24 -0.97
CA PHE A 59 15.63 10.41 0.02
C PHE A 59 16.91 9.75 -0.51
N ASN A 60 16.95 9.40 -1.80
CA ASN A 60 18.12 8.77 -2.43
C ASN A 60 19.10 9.77 -3.04
N MET A 61 18.74 11.05 -3.12
CA MET A 61 19.63 12.09 -3.66
C MET A 61 20.68 12.45 -2.62
N VAL A 62 21.75 11.66 -2.62
CA VAL A 62 23.00 12.01 -1.95
C VAL A 62 23.51 13.30 -2.58
N ASN A 63 23.73 14.32 -1.75
CA ASN A 63 24.29 15.58 -2.23
C ASN A 63 25.80 15.40 -2.51
N HIS A 64 26.11 14.92 -3.71
CA HIS A 64 27.49 14.66 -4.16
C HIS A 64 28.36 15.91 -4.04
N THR A 65 27.81 17.09 -4.32
CA THR A 65 28.51 18.38 -4.16
C THR A 65 28.91 18.63 -2.71
N ALA A 66 28.02 18.36 -1.76
CA ALA A 66 28.33 18.50 -0.33
C ALA A 66 29.41 17.51 0.13
N VAL A 67 29.42 16.29 -0.40
CA VAL A 67 30.46 15.29 -0.11
C VAL A 67 31.81 15.74 -0.66
N ILE A 68 31.87 16.16 -1.93
CA ILE A 68 33.09 16.65 -2.58
C ILE A 68 33.64 17.88 -1.86
N LEU A 69 32.78 18.82 -1.46
CA LEU A 69 33.19 20.03 -0.76
C LEU A 69 33.82 19.71 0.61
N LYS A 70 33.19 18.80 1.38
CA LYS A 70 33.75 18.34 2.66
C LYS A 70 35.09 17.63 2.47
N LEU A 71 35.20 16.75 1.48
CA LEU A 71 36.43 16.03 1.19
C LEU A 71 37.57 16.98 0.78
N SER A 72 37.26 17.96 -0.08
CA SER A 72 38.20 19.01 -0.50
C SER A 72 38.70 19.85 0.68
N ALA A 73 37.79 20.28 1.56
CA ALA A 73 38.17 21.03 2.76
C ALA A 73 39.13 20.22 3.66
N PHE A 74 38.87 18.93 3.86
CA PHE A 74 39.77 18.04 4.59
C PHE A 74 41.14 17.90 3.90
N ALA A 75 41.17 17.74 2.57
CA ALA A 75 42.41 17.63 1.82
C ALA A 75 43.27 18.89 1.93
N ILE A 76 42.66 20.08 1.87
CA ILE A 76 43.37 21.37 2.02
C ILE A 76 44.01 21.46 3.42
N VAL A 77 43.29 21.06 4.47
CA VAL A 77 43.82 21.06 5.84
C VAL A 77 45.00 20.09 5.97
N LEU A 78 44.92 18.90 5.36
CA LEU A 78 46.02 17.94 5.36
C LEU A 78 47.25 18.49 4.63
N VAL A 79 47.08 19.09 3.45
CA VAL A 79 48.17 19.71 2.68
C VAL A 79 48.78 20.91 3.42
N ALA A 80 48.00 21.63 4.23
CA ALA A 80 48.51 22.75 5.02
C ALA A 80 49.28 22.30 6.27
N LEU A 81 48.99 21.11 6.80
CA LEU A 81 49.62 20.57 8.02
C LEU A 81 50.89 19.76 7.75
N PHE A 82 51.02 19.17 6.56
CA PHE A 82 52.17 18.37 6.12
C PHE A 82 53.02 19.13 5.11
#